data_AF-A0A162U2K0-F1
#
_entry.id   AF-A0A162U2K0-F1
#
_cell.length_a   1.000
_cell.length_b   1.000
_cell.length_c   1.000
_cell.angle_alpha   90.00
_cell.angle_beta   90.00
_cell.angle_gamma   90.00
#
_symmetry.space_group_name_H-M   'P 1'
#
loop_
_entity.id
_entity.type
_entity.pdbx_description
1 polymer ?
#
loop_
_entity_poly.entity_id
_entity_poly.type
_entity_poly.pdbx_seq_one_letter_code
_entity_poly.pdbx_strand_id
1 'polypeptide(L)'
;LNIDEKPVTTEYYDLLDVKVLATQDEIKKAYRKMAIRFHPDKNPDDPTAEAKFKRISEAYQVLSDPKLRKNYNEYGEENGVKPDGGFVDPEEFFKSSFGGDRFLDIIGELSIGRDMREAMETAEDGEEGEERSTETPEQKAEKEAQKEKSEAERNETRAARVKTLSEKLVNKLCIYTESEPSITSAAAFTNIIQAEAEDLKHENYGIELLHAIGYTYTAKANQYLGKSVAFGLGGMFHTVREKGYIFSETVGTLRTALDLQSSFKELQLAEEKGLTDEEKAKLEEEAAQKGLQAIWRGSKMEVESVLREVCDTVLSDSTASKNTLKARAMGLKIIGTVYQKVKAD
;
A
#
# COMPACT_ATOMS: atom_id res chain seq x y z
N LEU A 1 29.43 -8.30 -29.61
CA LEU A 1 29.31 -6.85 -29.89
C LEU A 1 29.45 -6.14 -28.55
N ASN A 2 30.20 -5.05 -28.46
CA ASN A 2 30.22 -4.26 -27.23
C ASN A 2 28.86 -3.56 -27.12
N ILE A 3 27.95 -4.12 -26.32
CA ILE A 3 26.56 -3.64 -26.17
C ILE A 3 26.51 -2.20 -25.65
N ASP A 4 27.55 -1.76 -24.94
CA ASP A 4 27.69 -0.40 -24.42
C ASP A 4 28.09 0.63 -25.48
N GLU A 5 28.57 0.18 -26.65
CA GLU A 5 28.83 1.05 -27.81
C GLU A 5 27.66 1.09 -28.81
N LYS A 6 26.78 0.08 -28.77
CA LYS A 6 25.67 -0.11 -29.71
C LYS A 6 24.46 -0.72 -28.99
N PRO A 7 23.68 0.08 -28.26
CA PRO A 7 22.47 -0.38 -27.61
C PRO A 7 21.39 -0.74 -28.64
N VAL A 8 20.44 -1.58 -28.25
CA VAL A 8 19.28 -1.94 -29.07
C VAL A 8 18.42 -0.70 -29.39
N THR A 9 18.36 0.28 -28.50
CA THR A 9 17.68 1.57 -28.68
C THR A 9 18.47 2.72 -28.03
N THR A 10 18.37 3.92 -28.60
CA THR A 10 19.01 5.14 -28.09
C THR A 10 18.04 6.10 -27.38
N GLU A 11 16.76 5.76 -27.27
CA GLU A 11 15.70 6.69 -26.84
C GLU A 11 16.00 7.43 -25.52
N TYR A 12 16.48 6.73 -24.47
CA TYR A 12 16.86 7.37 -23.21
C TYR A 12 18.09 8.29 -23.32
N TYR A 13 19.04 7.96 -24.18
CA TYR A 13 20.20 8.82 -24.44
C TYR A 13 19.76 10.09 -25.20
N ASP A 14 18.84 9.92 -26.15
CA ASP A 14 18.28 11.00 -26.95
C ASP A 14 17.41 11.94 -26.10
N LEU A 15 16.61 11.41 -25.17
CA LEU A 15 15.82 12.19 -24.22
C LEU A 15 16.67 13.07 -23.30
N LEU A 16 17.83 12.55 -22.88
CA LEU A 16 18.78 13.31 -22.06
C LEU A 16 19.72 14.18 -22.90
N ASP A 17 19.68 14.13 -24.24
CA ASP A 17 20.59 14.84 -25.14
C ASP A 17 22.07 14.49 -24.87
N VAL A 18 22.35 13.20 -24.71
CA VAL A 18 23.70 12.67 -24.45
C VAL A 18 24.07 11.58 -25.44
N LYS A 19 25.38 11.36 -25.61
CA LYS A 19 25.88 10.25 -26.44
C LYS A 19 25.72 8.92 -25.69
N VAL A 20 25.61 7.83 -26.44
CA VAL A 20 25.60 6.45 -25.89
C VAL A 20 26.80 6.17 -24.98
N LEU A 21 27.96 6.77 -25.28
CA LEU A 21 29.19 6.65 -24.48
C LEU A 21 29.32 7.69 -23.36
N ALA A 22 28.25 8.41 -23.04
CA ALA A 22 28.26 9.41 -21.98
C ALA A 22 28.62 8.75 -20.64
N THR A 23 29.52 9.40 -19.91
CA THR A 23 29.88 9.06 -18.54
C THR A 23 28.69 9.32 -17.61
N GLN A 24 28.71 8.70 -16.42
CA GLN A 24 27.66 8.92 -15.43
C GLN A 24 27.51 10.39 -15.02
N ASP A 25 28.64 11.12 -14.96
CA ASP A 25 28.64 12.56 -14.69
C ASP A 25 27.99 13.38 -15.81
N GLU A 26 28.17 12.98 -17.07
CA GLU A 26 27.53 13.62 -18.21
C GLU A 26 26.02 13.37 -18.21
N ILE A 27 25.59 12.14 -17.91
CA ILE A 27 24.17 11.77 -17.76
C ILE A 27 23.52 12.59 -16.64
N LYS A 28 24.16 12.67 -15.46
CA LYS A 28 23.67 13.46 -14.33
C LYS A 28 23.61 14.97 -14.62
N LYS A 29 24.60 15.51 -15.33
CA LYS A 29 24.59 16.92 -15.77
C LYS A 29 23.47 17.18 -16.77
N ALA A 30 23.26 16.27 -17.71
CA ALA A 30 22.26 16.39 -18.74
C ALA A 30 20.84 16.28 -18.18
N TYR A 31 20.60 15.36 -17.25
CA TYR A 31 19.34 15.28 -16.51
C TYR A 31 19.02 16.60 -15.82
N ARG A 32 19.95 17.20 -15.05
CA ARG A 32 19.69 18.50 -14.41
C ARG A 32 19.29 19.59 -15.42
N LYS A 33 19.94 19.62 -16.58
CA LYS A 33 19.62 20.57 -17.66
C LYS A 33 18.23 20.31 -18.23
N MET A 34 17.86 19.05 -18.45
CA MET A 34 16.56 18.67 -19.01
C MET A 34 15.43 18.82 -17.99
N ALA A 35 15.64 18.44 -16.73
CA ALA A 35 14.71 18.63 -15.63
C ALA A 35 14.37 20.12 -15.44
N ILE A 36 15.36 21.02 -15.48
CA ILE A 36 15.09 22.47 -15.42
C ILE A 36 14.35 22.95 -16.68
N ARG A 37 14.69 22.43 -17.85
CA ARG A 37 14.10 22.88 -19.11
C ARG A 37 12.65 22.43 -19.26
N PHE A 38 12.34 21.22 -18.82
CA PHE A 38 11.05 20.56 -19.00
C PHE A 38 10.25 20.45 -17.71
N HIS A 39 10.65 21.16 -16.65
CA HIS A 39 9.86 21.24 -15.42
C HIS A 39 8.45 21.77 -15.74
N PRO A 40 7.38 21.16 -15.21
CA PRO A 40 6.01 21.64 -15.39
C PRO A 40 5.84 23.12 -15.02
N ASP A 41 6.42 23.57 -13.90
CA ASP A 41 6.36 24.97 -13.43
C ASP A 41 6.96 25.98 -14.41
N LYS A 42 7.91 25.54 -15.26
CA LYS A 42 8.54 26.40 -16.27
C LYS A 42 7.86 26.30 -17.63
N ASN A 43 6.95 25.34 -17.79
CA ASN A 43 6.19 25.09 -19.00
C ASN A 43 4.68 24.92 -18.69
N PRO A 44 4.04 25.85 -17.96
CA PRO A 44 2.66 25.69 -17.50
C PRO A 44 1.64 25.64 -18.65
N ASP A 45 1.99 26.21 -19.81
CA ASP A 45 1.14 26.22 -21.00
C ASP A 45 1.32 24.99 -21.91
N ASP A 46 2.28 24.10 -21.60
CA ASP A 46 2.50 22.85 -22.36
C ASP A 46 1.83 21.68 -21.63
N PRO A 47 0.66 21.19 -22.09
CA PRO A 47 -0.04 20.06 -21.46
C PRO A 47 0.73 18.73 -21.55
N THR A 48 1.85 18.71 -22.28
CA THR A 48 2.74 17.55 -22.39
C THR A 48 4.00 17.67 -21.52
N ALA A 49 4.17 18.77 -20.77
CA ALA A 49 5.34 19.01 -19.94
C ALA A 49 5.55 17.93 -18.88
N GLU A 50 4.48 17.53 -18.18
CA GLU A 50 4.51 16.48 -17.16
C GLU A 50 4.93 15.12 -17.75
N ALA A 51 4.33 14.73 -18.88
CA ALA A 51 4.66 13.48 -19.57
C ALA A 51 6.12 13.47 -20.07
N LYS A 52 6.61 14.60 -20.59
CA LYS A 52 8.00 14.76 -21.02
C LYS A 52 8.96 14.71 -19.82
N PHE A 53 8.62 15.39 -18.74
CA PHE A 53 9.41 15.39 -17.51
C PHE A 53 9.51 13.97 -16.94
N LYS A 54 8.40 13.23 -16.92
CA LYS A 54 8.36 11.83 -16.50
C LYS A 54 9.30 10.96 -17.32
N ARG A 55 9.24 11.06 -18.66
CA ARG A 55 10.16 10.32 -19.56
C ARG A 55 11.63 10.70 -19.35
N ILE A 56 11.93 11.97 -19.11
CA ILE A 56 13.30 12.45 -18.84
C ILE A 56 13.82 11.86 -17.52
N SER A 57 12.96 11.79 -16.51
CA SER A 57 13.29 11.21 -15.21
C SER A 57 13.52 9.70 -15.29
N GLU A 58 12.68 8.98 -16.03
CA GLU A 58 12.84 7.54 -16.28
C GLU A 58 14.16 7.24 -17.02
N ALA A 59 14.44 8.00 -18.09
CA ALA A 59 15.70 7.88 -18.82
C ALA A 59 16.92 8.10 -17.92
N TYR A 60 16.85 9.06 -17.00
CA TYR A 60 17.91 9.29 -16.03
C TYR A 60 18.08 8.13 -15.05
N GLN A 61 16.99 7.62 -14.47
CA GLN A 61 17.09 6.52 -13.50
C GLN A 61 17.69 5.26 -14.13
N VAL A 62 17.31 4.93 -15.37
CA VAL A 62 17.84 3.76 -16.08
C VAL A 62 19.29 3.97 -16.51
N LEU A 63 19.64 5.14 -17.05
CA LEU A 63 21.01 5.38 -17.54
C LEU A 63 22.02 5.68 -16.42
N SER A 64 21.56 6.20 -15.28
CA SER A 64 22.42 6.54 -14.14
C SER A 64 22.91 5.31 -13.36
N ASP A 65 22.14 4.21 -13.39
CA ASP A 65 22.56 2.94 -12.80
C ASP A 65 23.30 2.08 -13.86
N PRO A 66 24.56 1.66 -13.62
CA PRO A 66 25.32 0.87 -14.59
C PRO A 66 24.69 -0.48 -14.97
N LYS A 67 23.98 -1.13 -14.05
CA LYS A 67 23.33 -2.43 -14.28
C LYS A 67 22.06 -2.25 -15.10
N LEU A 68 21.22 -1.26 -14.77
CA LEU A 68 20.02 -0.93 -15.54
C LEU A 68 20.40 -0.43 -16.94
N ARG A 69 21.38 0.45 -17.06
CA ARG A 69 21.89 0.92 -18.35
C ARG A 69 22.37 -0.22 -19.23
N LYS A 70 23.08 -1.19 -18.67
CA LYS A 70 23.52 -2.38 -19.40
C LYS A 70 22.34 -3.21 -19.88
N ASN A 71 21.35 -3.46 -19.02
CA ASN A 71 20.14 -4.18 -19.41
C ASN A 71 19.36 -3.43 -20.49
N TYR A 72 19.25 -2.11 -20.39
CA TYR A 72 18.60 -1.26 -21.37
C TYR A 72 19.33 -1.31 -22.71
N ASN A 73 20.67 -1.25 -22.68
CA ASN A 73 21.49 -1.40 -23.88
C ASN A 73 21.27 -2.77 -24.55
N GLU A 74 21.05 -3.82 -23.78
CA GLU A 74 20.91 -5.20 -24.26
C GLU A 74 19.50 -5.55 -24.73
N TYR A 75 18.45 -5.01 -24.10
CA TYR A 75 17.07 -5.46 -24.30
C TYR A 75 16.06 -4.36 -24.65
N GLY A 76 16.44 -3.08 -24.55
CA GLY A 76 15.52 -1.95 -24.71
C GLY A 76 14.46 -1.85 -23.60
N GLU A 77 13.50 -0.95 -23.80
CA GLU A 77 12.42 -0.64 -22.83
C GLU A 77 11.40 -1.79 -22.69
N GLU A 78 11.05 -2.47 -23.79
CA GLU A 78 9.98 -3.48 -23.85
C GLU A 78 10.19 -4.73 -22.95
N ASN A 79 11.40 -4.96 -22.42
CA ASN A 79 11.72 -6.13 -21.60
C ASN A 79 12.02 -5.82 -20.12
N GLY A 80 11.52 -4.69 -19.60
CA GLY A 80 11.34 -4.52 -18.14
C GLY A 80 12.54 -3.96 -17.39
N VAL A 81 13.31 -3.05 -17.98
CA VAL A 81 14.32 -2.29 -17.24
C VAL A 81 13.64 -1.12 -16.52
N LYS A 82 12.90 -1.42 -15.44
CA LYS A 82 12.45 -0.41 -14.49
C LYS A 82 13.43 -0.33 -13.31
N PRO A 83 13.82 0.87 -12.85
CA PRO A 83 14.68 1.02 -11.70
C PRO A 83 14.05 0.48 -10.42
N ASP A 84 14.78 -0.38 -9.69
CA ASP A 84 14.50 -0.67 -8.29
C ASP A 84 14.82 0.60 -7.49
N GLY A 85 13.79 1.42 -7.21
CA GLY A 85 13.88 2.50 -6.22
C GLY A 85 13.64 3.95 -6.67
N GLY A 86 12.76 4.23 -7.64
CA GLY A 86 12.29 5.61 -7.86
C GLY A 86 11.09 5.75 -8.81
N PHE A 87 9.95 6.23 -8.27
CA PHE A 87 8.62 6.36 -8.89
C PHE A 87 8.13 5.14 -9.67
N VAL A 88 8.10 4.01 -8.96
CA VAL A 88 7.03 3.04 -9.16
C VAL A 88 5.72 3.78 -8.91
N ASP A 89 4.73 3.62 -9.78
CA ASP A 89 3.38 4.13 -9.50
C ASP A 89 3.02 3.70 -8.06
N PRO A 90 2.65 4.62 -7.15
CA PRO A 90 2.47 4.28 -5.75
C PRO A 90 1.55 3.07 -5.57
N GLU A 91 0.50 2.97 -6.38
CA GLU A 91 -0.42 1.83 -6.37
C GLU A 91 0.26 0.51 -6.78
N GLU A 92 1.04 0.50 -7.87
CA GLU A 92 1.83 -0.66 -8.31
C GLU A 92 2.93 -1.06 -7.30
N PHE A 93 3.56 -0.07 -6.67
CA PHE A 93 4.53 -0.26 -5.59
C PHE A 93 3.87 -0.91 -4.39
N PHE A 94 2.71 -0.40 -3.97
CA PHE A 94 2.02 -0.94 -2.80
C PHE A 94 1.46 -2.33 -3.07
N LYS A 95 0.95 -2.56 -4.27
CA LYS A 95 0.50 -3.87 -4.71
C LYS A 95 1.62 -4.92 -4.66
N SER A 96 2.82 -4.59 -5.13
CA SER A 96 3.98 -5.49 -5.12
C SER A 96 4.68 -5.58 -3.75
N SER A 97 4.64 -4.50 -2.97
CA SER A 97 5.35 -4.41 -1.68
C SER A 97 4.54 -4.93 -0.50
N PHE A 98 3.21 -5.02 -0.59
CA PHE A 98 2.35 -5.43 0.52
C PHE A 98 1.38 -6.55 0.12
N GLY A 99 1.88 -7.79 0.14
CA GLY A 99 1.08 -9.01 -0.02
C GLY A 99 0.98 -9.58 -1.44
N GLY A 100 1.32 -8.84 -2.49
CA GLY A 100 1.23 -9.33 -3.86
C GLY A 100 -0.21 -9.72 -4.29
N ASP A 101 -0.36 -10.27 -5.50
CA ASP A 101 -1.66 -10.67 -6.05
C ASP A 101 -2.36 -11.77 -5.22
N ARG A 102 -1.63 -12.42 -4.32
CA ARG A 102 -2.08 -13.61 -3.58
C ARG A 102 -3.02 -13.28 -2.43
N PHE A 103 -2.92 -12.10 -1.85
CA PHE A 103 -3.81 -11.65 -0.78
C PHE A 103 -5.09 -10.97 -1.32
N LEU A 104 -5.19 -10.68 -2.62
CA LEU A 104 -6.34 -9.97 -3.21
C LEU A 104 -7.68 -10.63 -2.87
N ASP A 105 -7.71 -11.95 -2.79
CA ASP A 105 -8.92 -12.71 -2.48
C ASP A 105 -9.38 -12.61 -1.01
N ILE A 106 -8.48 -12.17 -0.13
CA ILE A 106 -8.73 -12.02 1.31
C ILE A 106 -8.93 -10.55 1.67
N ILE A 107 -8.02 -9.69 1.21
CA ILE A 107 -7.99 -8.28 1.63
C ILE A 107 -8.43 -7.34 0.51
N GLY A 108 -8.38 -7.71 -0.77
CA GLY A 108 -8.66 -6.82 -1.90
C GLY A 108 -7.55 -5.78 -2.14
N GLU A 109 -7.76 -4.88 -3.09
CA GLU A 109 -6.82 -3.80 -3.41
C GLU A 109 -6.79 -2.74 -2.31
N LEU A 110 -5.59 -2.34 -1.88
CA LEU A 110 -5.38 -1.33 -0.85
C LEU A 110 -5.56 0.07 -1.42
N SER A 111 -6.26 0.95 -0.69
CA SER A 111 -6.46 2.34 -1.11
C SER A 111 -5.30 3.25 -0.76
N ILE A 112 -4.36 2.83 0.09
CA ILE A 112 -3.27 3.67 0.57
C ILE A 112 -2.42 4.32 -0.54
N GLY A 113 -2.27 3.65 -1.69
CA GLY A 113 -1.55 4.20 -2.83
C GLY A 113 -2.22 5.39 -3.46
N ARG A 114 -3.52 5.26 -3.73
CA ARG A 114 -4.36 6.35 -4.21
C ARG A 114 -4.43 7.48 -3.17
N ASP A 115 -4.65 7.12 -1.90
CA ASP A 115 -4.76 8.10 -0.82
C ASP A 115 -3.45 8.91 -0.66
N MET A 116 -2.28 8.28 -0.85
CA MET A 116 -0.98 8.96 -0.81
C MET A 116 -0.75 9.84 -2.04
N ARG A 117 -1.11 9.38 -3.24
CA ARG A 117 -1.02 10.17 -4.47
C ARG A 117 -1.86 11.45 -4.36
N GLU A 118 -3.13 11.33 -3.95
CA GLU A 118 -4.03 12.48 -3.76
C GLU A 118 -3.48 13.45 -2.69
N ALA A 119 -2.90 12.94 -1.62
CA ALA A 119 -2.26 13.76 -0.58
C ALA A 119 -1.01 14.50 -1.08
N MET A 120 -0.23 13.92 -2.00
CA MET A 120 0.93 14.56 -2.60
C MET A 120 0.52 15.63 -3.61
N GLU A 121 -0.44 15.33 -4.48
CA GLU A 121 -1.00 16.28 -5.45
C GLU A 121 -1.57 17.52 -4.75
N THR A 122 -2.30 17.33 -3.64
CA THR A 122 -2.85 18.44 -2.84
C THR A 122 -1.81 19.21 -2.01
N ALA A 123 -0.65 18.63 -1.72
CA ALA A 123 0.44 19.30 -1.02
C ALA A 123 1.29 20.15 -1.98
N GLU A 124 1.53 19.67 -3.20
CA GLU A 124 2.23 20.42 -4.26
C GLU A 124 1.46 21.67 -4.67
N ASP A 125 0.13 21.60 -4.74
CA ASP A 125 -0.75 22.77 -4.94
C ASP A 125 -0.71 23.78 -3.77
N GLY A 126 -0.19 23.38 -2.60
CA GLY A 126 -0.12 24.19 -1.38
C GLY A 126 1.22 24.87 -1.12
N GLU A 127 2.28 24.53 -1.86
CA GLU A 127 3.60 25.17 -1.74
C GLU A 127 3.76 26.41 -2.63
N GLU A 128 2.80 26.69 -3.53
CA GLU A 128 2.64 28.01 -4.14
C GLU A 128 1.98 29.01 -3.18
N GLY A 129 2.76 29.45 -2.19
CA GLY A 129 2.50 30.70 -1.48
C GLY A 129 2.13 30.55 0.00
N GLU A 130 3.07 30.93 0.85
CA GLU A 130 2.85 31.36 2.23
C GLU A 130 2.08 32.71 2.31
N GLU A 131 1.22 33.01 1.31
CA GLU A 131 0.15 33.97 1.47
C GLU A 131 -1.10 33.19 1.86
N ARG A 132 -1.67 33.54 3.00
CA ARG A 132 -2.97 33.08 3.47
C ARG A 132 -4.03 33.51 2.45
N SER A 133 -4.18 32.77 1.35
CA SER A 133 -5.16 33.03 0.31
C SER A 133 -6.52 32.95 0.97
N THR A 134 -7.21 34.07 1.04
CA THR A 134 -8.61 34.10 1.45
C THR A 134 -9.39 33.46 0.32
N GLU A 135 -9.53 32.14 0.35
CA GLU A 135 -10.34 31.38 -0.59
C GLU A 135 -11.71 32.05 -0.69
N THR A 136 -12.11 32.40 -1.91
CA THR A 136 -13.43 32.98 -2.16
C THR A 136 -14.52 31.98 -1.75
N PRO A 137 -15.74 32.43 -1.41
CA PRO A 137 -16.84 31.53 -1.11
C PRO A 137 -17.11 30.49 -2.22
N GLU A 138 -16.87 30.87 -3.47
CA GLU A 138 -17.03 30.01 -4.64
C GLU A 138 -15.94 28.93 -4.71
N GLN A 139 -14.68 29.28 -4.50
CA GLN A 139 -13.57 28.32 -4.40
C GLN A 139 -13.74 27.34 -3.23
N LYS A 140 -14.23 27.81 -2.07
CA LYS A 140 -14.53 26.92 -0.94
C LYS A 140 -15.64 25.94 -1.26
N ALA A 141 -16.72 26.40 -1.88
CA ALA A 141 -17.83 25.55 -2.27
C ALA A 141 -17.39 24.50 -3.31
N GLU A 142 -16.52 24.86 -4.25
CA GLU A 142 -15.97 23.94 -5.24
C GLU A 142 -15.06 22.88 -4.61
N LYS A 143 -14.17 23.27 -3.68
CA LYS A 143 -13.29 22.37 -2.93
C LYS A 143 -14.08 21.42 -2.01
N GLU A 144 -15.13 21.92 -1.36
CA GLU A 144 -16.06 21.10 -0.57
C GLU A 144 -16.81 20.10 -1.46
N ALA A 145 -17.34 20.53 -2.61
CA ALA A 145 -18.04 19.65 -3.54
C ALA A 145 -17.11 18.57 -4.15
N GLN A 146 -15.86 18.93 -4.47
CA GLN A 146 -14.85 17.98 -4.96
C GLN A 146 -14.49 16.96 -3.88
N LYS A 147 -14.33 17.40 -2.63
CA LYS A 147 -14.08 16.52 -1.49
C LYS A 147 -15.25 15.58 -1.23
N GLU A 148 -16.49 16.06 -1.23
CA GLU A 148 -17.69 15.22 -1.08
C GLU A 148 -17.78 14.17 -2.19
N LYS A 149 -17.44 14.54 -3.43
CA LYS A 149 -17.41 13.61 -4.56
C LYS A 149 -16.31 12.54 -4.39
N SER A 150 -15.09 12.92 -4.02
CA SER A 150 -13.98 11.99 -3.74
C SER A 150 -14.34 11.04 -2.59
N GLU A 151 -14.94 11.55 -1.51
CA GLU A 151 -15.40 10.74 -0.38
C GLU A 151 -16.52 9.77 -0.78
N ALA A 152 -17.46 10.19 -1.63
CA ALA A 152 -18.52 9.32 -2.15
C ALA A 152 -17.96 8.19 -3.01
N GLU A 153 -17.04 8.49 -3.93
CA GLU A 153 -16.37 7.50 -4.78
C GLU A 153 -15.55 6.50 -3.95
N ARG A 154 -14.85 6.98 -2.92
CA ARG A 154 -14.11 6.13 -1.98
C ARG A 154 -15.03 5.19 -1.22
N ASN A 155 -16.17 5.69 -0.75
CA ASN A 155 -17.17 4.89 -0.05
C ASN A 155 -17.79 3.83 -0.97
N GLU A 156 -18.09 4.18 -2.23
CA GLU A 156 -18.61 3.25 -3.24
C GLU A 156 -17.60 2.14 -3.55
N THR A 157 -16.34 2.51 -3.80
CA THR A 157 -15.24 1.56 -4.05
C THR A 157 -15.07 0.60 -2.87
N ARG A 158 -15.08 1.13 -1.65
CA ARG A 158 -14.97 0.32 -0.43
C ARG A 158 -16.17 -0.62 -0.28
N ALA A 159 -17.38 -0.15 -0.52
CA ALA A 159 -18.58 -0.98 -0.44
C ALA A 159 -18.53 -2.14 -1.46
N ALA A 160 -18.09 -1.87 -2.69
CA ALA A 160 -17.89 -2.89 -3.71
C ALA A 160 -16.83 -3.94 -3.30
N ARG A 161 -15.71 -3.49 -2.72
CA ARG A 161 -14.67 -4.37 -2.16
C ARG A 161 -15.22 -5.23 -1.02
N VAL A 162 -15.89 -4.64 -0.03
CA VAL A 162 -16.48 -5.38 1.10
C VAL A 162 -17.48 -6.42 0.61
N LYS A 163 -18.33 -6.09 -0.36
CA LYS A 163 -19.27 -7.05 -0.95
C LYS A 163 -18.55 -8.23 -1.58
N THR A 164 -17.59 -7.96 -2.46
CA THR A 164 -16.81 -8.99 -3.18
C THR A 164 -16.08 -9.90 -2.21
N LEU A 165 -15.40 -9.34 -1.22
CA LEU A 165 -14.67 -10.10 -0.20
C LEU A 165 -15.61 -10.91 0.70
N SER A 166 -16.81 -10.39 0.99
CA SER A 166 -17.82 -11.14 1.76
C SER A 166 -18.28 -12.38 1.00
N GLU A 167 -18.51 -12.29 -0.30
CA GLU A 167 -18.85 -13.43 -1.16
C GLU A 167 -17.71 -14.47 -1.18
N LYS A 168 -16.46 -14.03 -1.36
CA LYS A 168 -15.28 -14.92 -1.31
C LYS A 168 -15.12 -15.59 0.05
N LEU A 169 -15.31 -14.86 1.14
CA LEU A 169 -15.22 -15.41 2.49
C LEU A 169 -16.33 -16.42 2.76
N VAL A 170 -17.57 -16.16 2.33
CA VAL A 170 -18.66 -17.15 2.43
C VAL A 170 -18.30 -18.42 1.67
N ASN A 171 -17.81 -18.31 0.43
CA ASN A 171 -17.39 -19.46 -0.37
C ASN A 171 -16.29 -20.28 0.31
N LYS A 172 -15.28 -19.62 0.91
CA LYS A 172 -14.24 -20.30 1.69
C LYS A 172 -14.82 -21.00 2.91
N LEU A 173 -15.72 -20.35 3.64
CA LEU A 173 -16.35 -20.93 4.83
C LEU A 173 -17.31 -22.08 4.51
N CYS A 174 -17.89 -22.11 3.29
CA CYS A 174 -18.79 -23.19 2.86
C CYS A 174 -18.15 -24.58 2.98
N ILE A 175 -16.83 -24.70 2.78
CA ILE A 175 -16.08 -25.95 2.98
C ILE A 175 -16.31 -26.50 4.39
N TYR A 176 -16.36 -25.62 5.38
CA TYR A 176 -16.61 -25.98 6.77
C TYR A 176 -18.10 -26.05 7.11
N THR A 177 -18.92 -25.11 6.62
CA THR A 177 -20.34 -25.04 7.02
C THR A 177 -21.23 -26.12 6.42
N GLU A 178 -20.89 -26.62 5.23
CA GLU A 178 -21.63 -27.70 4.55
C GLU A 178 -21.12 -29.10 4.93
N SER A 179 -20.02 -29.16 5.69
CA SER A 179 -19.48 -30.42 6.20
C SER A 179 -20.26 -30.94 7.41
N GLU A 180 -20.30 -32.27 7.58
CA GLU A 180 -20.85 -32.86 8.80
C GLU A 180 -20.07 -32.38 10.04
N PRO A 181 -20.74 -31.84 11.08
CA PRO A 181 -20.05 -31.35 12.27
C PRO A 181 -19.28 -32.47 12.98
N SER A 182 -17.96 -32.46 12.87
CA SER A 182 -17.09 -33.46 13.49
C SER A 182 -15.70 -32.89 13.76
N ILE A 183 -14.93 -33.58 14.61
CA ILE A 183 -13.51 -33.24 14.82
C ILE A 183 -12.74 -33.42 13.50
N THR A 184 -13.12 -34.40 12.69
CA THR A 184 -12.49 -34.68 11.40
C THR A 184 -12.69 -33.55 10.39
N SER A 185 -13.91 -33.01 10.26
CA SER A 185 -14.17 -31.88 9.35
C SER A 185 -13.47 -30.60 9.82
N ALA A 186 -13.40 -30.35 11.12
CA ALA A 186 -12.61 -29.25 11.68
C ALA A 186 -11.10 -29.41 11.39
N ALA A 187 -10.55 -30.62 11.55
CA ALA A 187 -9.15 -30.91 11.26
C ALA A 187 -8.84 -30.77 9.75
N ALA A 188 -9.71 -31.27 8.88
CA ALA A 188 -9.56 -31.15 7.43
C ALA A 188 -9.55 -29.67 7.00
N PHE A 189 -10.50 -28.87 7.49
CA PHE A 189 -10.53 -27.44 7.22
C PHE A 189 -9.27 -26.74 7.76
N THR A 190 -8.83 -27.08 8.97
CA THR A 190 -7.58 -26.54 9.55
C THR A 190 -6.38 -26.81 8.66
N ASN A 191 -6.25 -28.04 8.12
CA ASN A 191 -5.14 -28.40 7.23
C ASN A 191 -5.16 -27.60 5.92
N ILE A 192 -6.34 -27.35 5.34
CA ILE A 192 -6.49 -26.52 4.14
C ILE A 192 -5.99 -25.10 4.42
N ILE A 193 -6.45 -24.50 5.52
CA ILE A 193 -6.01 -23.16 5.92
C ILE A 193 -4.52 -23.13 6.23
N GLN A 194 -3.96 -24.18 6.83
CA GLN A 194 -2.55 -24.24 7.14
C GLN A 194 -1.68 -24.31 5.87
N ALA A 195 -2.10 -25.07 4.86
CA ALA A 195 -1.42 -25.10 3.57
C ALA A 195 -1.48 -23.73 2.87
N GLU A 196 -2.63 -23.06 2.90
CA GLU A 196 -2.76 -21.70 2.37
C GLU A 196 -1.88 -20.69 3.12
N ALA A 197 -1.84 -20.76 4.45
CA ALA A 197 -1.02 -19.87 5.26
C ALA A 197 0.48 -20.08 5.03
N GLU A 198 0.90 -21.33 4.82
CA GLU A 198 2.27 -21.69 4.46
C GLU A 198 2.68 -21.10 3.12
N ASP A 199 1.74 -21.01 2.19
CA ASP A 199 1.95 -20.46 0.86
C ASP A 199 2.02 -18.92 0.88
N LEU A 200 1.11 -18.29 1.64
CA LEU A 200 1.01 -16.83 1.76
C LEU A 200 2.15 -16.20 2.58
N LYS A 201 2.83 -16.94 3.46
CA LYS A 201 3.87 -16.38 4.34
C LYS A 201 5.10 -15.87 3.59
N HIS A 202 5.31 -16.33 2.36
CA HIS A 202 6.46 -15.99 1.52
C HIS A 202 6.29 -14.69 0.74
N GLU A 203 5.10 -14.08 0.76
CA GLU A 203 4.86 -12.76 0.19
C GLU A 203 5.50 -11.65 1.02
N ASN A 204 5.72 -10.49 0.41
CA ASN A 204 6.18 -9.30 1.13
C ASN A 204 5.18 -8.91 2.21
N TYR A 205 5.63 -8.81 3.46
CA TYR A 205 4.79 -8.64 4.66
C TYR A 205 3.73 -9.75 4.85
N GLY A 206 3.92 -10.93 4.24
CA GLY A 206 2.93 -12.01 4.25
C GLY A 206 2.61 -12.51 5.66
N ILE A 207 3.61 -12.65 6.53
CA ILE A 207 3.42 -13.07 7.93
C ILE A 207 2.62 -12.02 8.70
N GLU A 208 2.98 -10.75 8.56
CA GLU A 208 2.34 -9.64 9.25
C GLU A 208 0.89 -9.43 8.77
N LEU A 209 0.63 -9.61 7.47
CA LEU A 209 -0.72 -9.63 6.90
C LEU A 209 -1.53 -10.78 7.47
N LEU A 210 -1.00 -12.01 7.47
CA LEU A 210 -1.65 -13.18 8.07
C LEU A 210 -1.99 -12.91 9.55
N HIS A 211 -1.08 -12.31 10.31
CA HIS A 211 -1.33 -11.95 11.71
C HIS A 211 -2.46 -10.92 11.85
N ALA A 212 -2.48 -9.86 11.03
CA ALA A 212 -3.53 -8.84 11.05
C ALA A 212 -4.91 -9.40 10.67
N ILE A 213 -4.96 -10.19 9.60
CA ILE A 213 -6.18 -10.90 9.17
C ILE A 213 -6.64 -11.84 10.28
N GLY A 214 -5.71 -12.63 10.82
CA GLY A 214 -6.03 -13.65 11.79
C GLY A 214 -6.50 -13.08 13.13
N TYR A 215 -5.91 -11.97 13.57
CA TYR A 215 -6.37 -11.19 14.71
C TYR A 215 -7.82 -10.72 14.50
N THR A 216 -8.09 -10.10 13.34
CA THR A 216 -9.42 -9.56 13.00
C THR A 216 -10.48 -10.67 12.98
N TYR A 217 -10.23 -11.76 12.26
CA TYR A 217 -11.16 -12.90 12.16
C TYR A 217 -11.43 -13.52 13.53
N THR A 218 -10.41 -13.66 14.36
CA THR A 218 -10.54 -14.22 15.72
C THR A 218 -11.35 -13.30 16.63
N ALA A 219 -11.10 -11.99 16.55
CA ALA A 219 -11.84 -10.99 17.32
C ALA A 219 -13.34 -11.00 16.95
N LYS A 220 -13.67 -10.93 15.66
CA LYS A 220 -15.06 -10.94 15.17
C LYS A 220 -15.77 -12.26 15.43
N ALA A 221 -15.09 -13.39 15.25
CA ALA A 221 -15.64 -14.70 15.61
C ALA A 221 -15.96 -14.81 17.10
N ASN A 222 -15.03 -14.39 17.98
CA ASN A 222 -15.25 -14.42 19.42
C ASN A 222 -16.36 -13.44 19.85
N GLN A 223 -16.43 -12.25 19.24
CA GLN A 223 -17.51 -11.29 19.48
C GLN A 223 -18.87 -11.90 19.14
N TYR A 224 -18.99 -12.61 18.01
CA TYR A 224 -20.22 -13.26 17.60
C TYR A 224 -20.58 -14.43 18.52
N LEU A 225 -19.64 -15.35 18.78
CA LEU A 225 -19.84 -16.53 19.61
C LEU A 225 -20.09 -16.17 21.09
N GLY A 226 -19.54 -15.04 21.54
CA GLY A 226 -19.71 -14.50 22.88
C GLY A 226 -21.08 -13.84 23.14
N LYS A 227 -21.93 -13.66 22.12
CA LYS A 227 -23.27 -13.04 22.27
C LYS A 227 -24.19 -13.79 23.24
N SER A 228 -23.95 -15.07 23.52
CA SER A 228 -24.67 -15.82 24.56
C SER A 228 -24.21 -15.53 26.00
N VAL A 229 -23.09 -14.82 26.17
CA VAL A 229 -22.57 -14.31 27.47
C VAL A 229 -22.86 -12.81 27.60
N ALA A 230 -23.84 -12.28 26.85
CA ALA A 230 -24.17 -10.85 26.81
C ALA A 230 -25.04 -10.35 27.98
N PHE A 231 -25.20 -11.14 29.05
CA PHE A 231 -25.91 -10.73 30.27
C PHE A 231 -24.97 -10.53 31.48
N GLY A 232 -23.70 -10.16 31.25
CA GLY A 232 -22.71 -9.88 32.29
C GLY A 232 -21.44 -9.15 31.82
N LEU A 233 -20.54 -8.83 32.77
CA LEU A 233 -19.29 -8.05 32.62
C LEU A 233 -18.38 -8.46 31.44
N GLY A 234 -18.49 -9.69 30.93
CA GLY A 234 -17.68 -10.20 29.81
C GLY A 234 -18.01 -9.60 28.44
N GLY A 235 -19.25 -9.16 28.19
CA GLY A 235 -19.65 -8.56 26.91
C GLY A 235 -19.07 -7.15 26.68
N MET A 236 -18.90 -6.37 27.76
CA MET A 236 -18.29 -5.04 27.68
C MET A 236 -16.77 -5.11 27.49
N PHE A 237 -16.12 -6.14 28.05
CA PHE A 237 -14.66 -6.27 28.02
C PHE A 237 -14.10 -6.41 26.60
N HIS A 238 -14.79 -7.15 25.73
CA HIS A 238 -14.38 -7.31 24.33
C HIS A 238 -14.48 -5.99 23.54
N THR A 239 -15.56 -5.24 23.71
CA THR A 239 -15.75 -3.94 23.04
C THR A 239 -14.74 -2.90 23.54
N VAL A 240 -14.41 -2.90 24.83
CA VAL A 240 -13.40 -1.99 25.40
C VAL A 240 -12.00 -2.31 24.88
N ARG A 241 -11.64 -3.60 24.79
CA ARG A 241 -10.35 -4.04 24.25
C ARG A 241 -10.19 -3.67 22.77
N GLU A 242 -11.24 -3.87 21.96
CA GLU A 242 -11.21 -3.51 20.53
C GLU A 242 -11.06 -1.99 20.34
N LYS A 243 -11.86 -1.19 21.06
CA LYS A 243 -11.75 0.28 21.01
C LYS A 243 -10.38 0.77 21.50
N GLY A 244 -9.85 0.17 22.55
CA GLY A 244 -8.51 0.48 23.06
C GLY A 244 -7.40 0.13 22.06
N TYR A 245 -7.54 -1.01 21.37
CA TYR A 245 -6.63 -1.43 20.32
C TYR A 245 -6.65 -0.44 19.13
N ILE A 246 -7.84 -0.13 18.61
CA ILE A 246 -8.00 0.86 17.53
C ILE A 246 -7.39 2.20 17.93
N PHE A 247 -7.67 2.67 19.15
CA PHE A 247 -7.08 3.92 19.65
C PHE A 247 -5.55 3.87 19.71
N SER A 248 -4.96 2.77 20.20
CA SER A 248 -3.50 2.60 20.25
C SER A 248 -2.85 2.60 18.87
N GLU A 249 -3.50 1.99 17.87
CA GLU A 249 -3.03 1.98 16.48
C GLU A 249 -3.18 3.37 15.83
N THR A 250 -4.27 4.10 16.11
CA THR A 250 -4.44 5.49 15.66
C THR A 250 -3.36 6.40 16.23
N VAL A 251 -3.10 6.34 17.54
CA VAL A 251 -2.03 7.12 18.19
C VAL A 251 -0.65 6.71 17.65
N GLY A 252 -0.43 5.41 17.45
CA GLY A 252 0.79 4.88 16.84
C GLY A 252 1.02 5.40 15.43
N THR A 253 -0.03 5.52 14.62
CA THR A 253 0.03 6.04 13.24
C THR A 253 0.34 7.54 13.21
N LEU A 254 -0.31 8.33 14.08
CA LEU A 254 0.01 9.76 14.23
C LEU A 254 1.47 9.96 14.62
N ARG A 255 1.98 9.12 15.53
CA ARG A 255 3.39 9.14 15.91
C ARG A 255 4.31 8.81 14.73
N THR A 256 4.00 7.79 13.92
CA THR A 256 4.81 7.48 12.73
C THR A 256 4.80 8.61 11.71
N ALA A 257 3.67 9.30 11.53
CA ALA A 257 3.57 10.44 10.63
C ALA A 257 4.45 11.61 11.10
N LEU A 258 4.46 11.89 12.41
CA LEU A 258 5.36 12.89 13.00
C LEU A 258 6.84 12.47 12.87
N ASP A 259 7.15 11.20 13.11
CA ASP A 259 8.52 10.67 12.96
C ASP A 259 8.98 10.79 11.49
N LEU A 260 8.11 10.50 10.52
CA LEU A 260 8.40 10.68 9.10
C LEU A 260 8.64 12.14 8.73
N GLN A 261 7.78 13.06 9.18
CA GLN A 261 7.96 14.50 8.97
C GLN A 261 9.29 15.00 9.55
N SER A 262 9.68 14.48 10.72
CA SER A 262 10.97 14.82 11.33
C SER A 262 12.15 14.35 10.48
N SER A 263 12.06 13.16 9.87
CA SER A 263 13.12 12.63 9.00
C SER A 263 13.25 13.37 7.68
N PHE A 264 12.14 13.85 7.08
CA PHE A 264 12.22 14.76 5.93
C PHE A 264 12.92 16.07 6.28
N LYS A 265 12.64 16.63 7.46
CA LYS A 265 13.29 17.85 7.94
C LYS A 265 14.79 17.63 8.20
N GLU A 266 15.16 16.49 8.76
CA GLU A 266 16.56 16.11 8.95
C GLU A 266 17.31 15.97 7.62
N LEU A 267 16.67 15.40 6.59
CA LEU A 267 17.21 15.31 5.24
C LEU A 267 17.42 16.68 4.60
N GLN A 268 16.44 17.59 4.67
CA GLN A 268 16.59 18.96 4.17
C GLN A 268 17.76 19.68 4.86
N LEU A 269 17.84 19.59 6.19
CA LEU A 269 18.95 20.17 6.96
C LEU A 269 20.30 19.52 6.60
N ALA A 270 20.31 18.25 6.22
CA ALA A 270 21.50 17.55 5.78
C ALA A 270 21.99 18.03 4.41
N GLU A 271 21.07 18.33 3.49
CA GLU A 271 21.39 18.93 2.20
C GLU A 271 21.95 20.35 2.35
N GLU A 272 21.36 21.16 3.24
CA GLU A 272 21.82 22.53 3.53
C GLU A 272 23.23 22.56 4.15
N LYS A 273 23.56 21.56 4.98
CA LYS A 273 24.85 21.47 5.67
C LYS A 273 25.99 20.91 4.82
N GLY A 274 25.69 20.40 3.62
CA GLY A 274 26.68 19.80 2.73
C GLY A 274 27.38 18.59 3.34
N LEU A 275 26.60 17.66 3.93
CA LEU A 275 27.14 16.40 4.46
C LEU A 275 27.84 15.56 3.38
N THR A 276 28.69 14.62 3.82
CA THR A 276 29.34 13.68 2.92
C THR A 276 28.32 12.78 2.23
N ASP A 277 28.65 12.29 1.02
CA ASP A 277 27.76 11.41 0.24
C ASP A 277 27.34 10.15 1.02
N GLU A 278 28.22 9.64 1.89
CA GLU A 278 27.95 8.46 2.73
C GLU A 278 26.96 8.77 3.86
N GLU A 279 27.10 9.91 4.54
CA GLU A 279 26.17 10.34 5.59
C GLU A 279 24.78 10.67 5.02
N LYS A 280 24.74 11.26 3.82
CA LYS A 280 23.49 11.53 3.11
C LYS A 280 22.77 10.23 2.73
N ALA A 281 23.48 9.27 2.13
CA ALA A 281 22.89 7.98 1.75
C ALA A 281 22.30 7.24 2.96
N LYS A 282 22.99 7.27 4.10
CA LYS A 282 22.49 6.65 5.34
C LYS A 282 21.23 7.33 5.86
N LEU A 283 21.20 8.67 5.87
CA LEU A 283 20.00 9.42 6.29
C LEU A 283 18.82 9.16 5.36
N GLU A 284 19.06 9.06 4.04
CA GLU A 284 18.04 8.73 3.05
C GLU A 284 17.47 7.32 3.27
N GLU A 285 18.33 6.33 3.53
CA GLU A 285 17.91 4.97 3.85
C GLU A 285 17.07 4.91 5.14
N GLU A 286 17.49 5.60 6.21
CA GLU A 286 16.75 5.67 7.47
C GLU A 286 15.37 6.32 7.29
N ALA A 287 15.28 7.39 6.51
CA ALA A 287 14.01 8.05 6.19
C ALA A 287 13.11 7.14 5.35
N ALA A 288 13.65 6.44 4.34
CA ALA A 288 12.91 5.50 3.51
C ALA A 288 12.32 4.34 4.34
N GLN A 289 13.09 3.77 5.27
CA GLN A 289 12.61 2.73 6.19
C GLN A 289 11.47 3.22 7.08
N LYS A 290 11.57 4.43 7.64
CA LYS A 290 10.49 5.04 8.44
C LYS A 290 9.25 5.31 7.61
N GLY A 291 9.42 5.79 6.38
CA GLY A 291 8.33 5.99 5.41
C GLY A 291 7.58 4.69 5.12
N LEU A 292 8.33 3.62 4.81
CA LEU A 292 7.74 2.31 4.55
C LEU A 292 7.00 1.75 5.78
N GLN A 293 7.54 1.96 6.99
CA GLN A 293 6.86 1.57 8.23
C GLN A 293 5.55 2.36 8.46
N ALA A 294 5.53 3.66 8.16
CA ALA A 294 4.33 4.48 8.25
C ALA A 294 3.23 3.98 7.33
N ILE A 295 3.60 3.72 6.08
CA ILE A 295 2.72 3.16 5.06
C ILE A 295 2.20 1.80 5.51
N TRP A 296 3.08 0.88 5.94
CA TRP A 296 2.66 -0.43 6.41
C TRP A 296 1.60 -0.36 7.52
N ARG A 297 1.78 0.55 8.49
CA ARG A 297 0.79 0.76 9.56
C ARG A 297 -0.55 1.23 9.01
N GLY A 298 -0.54 2.17 8.06
CA GLY A 298 -1.74 2.61 7.36
C GLY A 298 -2.44 1.47 6.61
N SER A 299 -1.69 0.70 5.83
CA SER A 299 -2.18 -0.48 5.10
C SER A 299 -2.80 -1.50 6.04
N LYS A 300 -2.13 -1.82 7.15
CA LYS A 300 -2.63 -2.74 8.16
C LYS A 300 -3.97 -2.25 8.74
N MET A 301 -4.08 -0.98 9.10
CA MET A 301 -5.32 -0.42 9.63
C MET A 301 -6.47 -0.52 8.63
N GLU A 302 -6.20 -0.25 7.36
CA GLU A 302 -7.15 -0.38 6.27
C GLU A 302 -7.63 -1.82 6.12
N VAL A 303 -6.70 -2.78 6.04
CA VAL A 303 -6.98 -4.23 5.98
C VAL A 303 -7.89 -4.65 7.12
N GLU A 304 -7.53 -4.35 8.37
CA GLU A 304 -8.35 -4.72 9.51
C GLU A 304 -9.75 -4.07 9.47
N SER A 305 -9.83 -2.81 9.02
CA SER A 305 -11.10 -2.09 8.93
C SER A 305 -12.05 -2.75 7.92
N VAL A 306 -11.55 -3.05 6.72
CA VAL A 306 -12.31 -3.74 5.67
C VAL A 306 -12.71 -5.14 6.13
N LEU A 307 -11.80 -5.90 6.75
CA LEU A 307 -12.09 -7.26 7.21
C LEU A 307 -13.10 -7.29 8.37
N ARG A 308 -13.15 -6.26 9.22
CA ARG A 308 -14.20 -6.13 10.25
C ARG A 308 -15.58 -6.01 9.60
N GLU A 309 -15.72 -5.16 8.58
CA GLU A 309 -16.97 -4.99 7.81
C GLU A 309 -17.36 -6.24 7.02
N VAL A 310 -16.38 -6.91 6.39
CA VAL A 310 -16.58 -8.20 5.71
C VAL A 310 -17.10 -9.24 6.70
N CYS A 311 -16.47 -9.39 7.86
CA CYS A 311 -16.94 -10.31 8.89
C CYS A 311 -18.34 -9.96 9.39
N ASP A 312 -18.63 -8.67 9.59
CA ASP A 312 -19.96 -8.22 10.01
C ASP A 312 -21.02 -8.57 8.97
N THR A 313 -20.74 -8.36 7.69
CA THR A 313 -21.62 -8.74 6.57
C THR A 313 -21.88 -10.26 6.57
N VAL A 314 -20.82 -11.06 6.66
CA VAL A 314 -20.91 -12.54 6.64
C VAL A 314 -21.64 -13.12 7.85
N LEU A 315 -21.48 -12.50 9.02
CA LEU A 315 -22.05 -12.99 10.29
C LEU A 315 -23.44 -12.40 10.61
N SER A 316 -23.86 -11.35 9.92
CA SER A 316 -25.20 -10.74 10.05
C SER A 316 -26.15 -11.07 8.90
N ASP A 317 -25.71 -11.91 7.96
CA ASP A 317 -26.50 -12.41 6.83
C ASP A 317 -27.84 -13.02 7.28
N SER A 318 -28.91 -12.27 7.05
CA SER A 318 -30.28 -12.63 7.43
C SER A 318 -30.86 -13.80 6.64
N THR A 319 -30.24 -14.17 5.51
CA THR A 319 -30.68 -15.29 4.68
C THR A 319 -30.14 -16.64 5.19
N ALA A 320 -29.08 -16.62 6.00
CA ALA A 320 -28.47 -17.81 6.56
C ALA A 320 -29.13 -18.26 7.88
N SER A 321 -29.16 -19.57 8.11
CA SER A 321 -29.68 -20.11 9.38
C SER A 321 -28.77 -19.74 10.57
N LYS A 322 -29.33 -19.70 11.79
CA LYS A 322 -28.52 -19.49 13.01
C LYS A 322 -27.40 -20.50 13.18
N ASN A 323 -27.62 -21.75 12.77
CA ASN A 323 -26.60 -22.80 12.82
C ASN A 323 -25.47 -22.52 11.81
N THR A 324 -25.84 -22.11 10.59
CA THR A 324 -24.89 -21.70 9.55
C THR A 324 -24.04 -20.52 10.03
N LEU A 325 -24.66 -19.47 10.59
CA LEU A 325 -23.92 -18.31 11.11
C LEU A 325 -22.98 -18.68 12.26
N LYS A 326 -23.39 -19.58 13.16
CA LYS A 326 -22.53 -20.11 14.22
C LYS A 326 -21.35 -20.91 13.64
N ALA A 327 -21.58 -21.72 12.61
CA ALA A 327 -20.54 -22.47 11.91
C ALA A 327 -19.57 -21.53 11.17
N ARG A 328 -20.06 -20.49 10.49
CA ARG A 328 -19.23 -19.42 9.89
C ARG A 328 -18.31 -18.78 10.93
N ALA A 329 -18.83 -18.44 12.11
CA ALA A 329 -18.03 -17.88 13.19
C ALA A 329 -16.96 -18.87 13.72
N MET A 330 -17.27 -20.17 13.82
CA MET A 330 -16.26 -21.18 14.18
C MET A 330 -15.19 -21.33 13.09
N GLY A 331 -15.58 -21.35 11.81
CA GLY A 331 -14.64 -21.39 10.68
C GLY A 331 -13.71 -20.18 10.66
N LEU A 332 -14.24 -18.97 10.87
CA LEU A 332 -13.45 -17.74 11.02
C LEU A 332 -12.45 -17.85 12.16
N LYS A 333 -12.85 -18.42 13.30
CA LYS A 333 -11.95 -18.64 14.45
C LYS A 333 -10.82 -19.62 14.11
N ILE A 334 -11.11 -20.68 13.34
CA ILE A 334 -10.08 -21.61 12.85
C ILE A 334 -9.09 -20.87 11.96
N ILE A 335 -9.58 -20.15 10.94
CA ILE A 335 -8.73 -19.35 10.03
C ILE A 335 -7.83 -18.43 10.84
N GLY A 336 -8.44 -17.62 11.71
CA GLY A 336 -7.70 -16.62 12.45
C GLY A 336 -6.70 -17.18 13.45
N THR A 337 -6.96 -18.37 14.00
CA THR A 337 -6.01 -19.07 14.89
C THR A 337 -4.82 -19.65 14.12
N VAL A 338 -5.04 -20.17 12.91
CA VAL A 338 -3.96 -20.68 12.06
C VAL A 338 -3.06 -19.54 11.62
N TYR A 339 -3.63 -18.48 11.06
CA TYR A 339 -2.86 -17.36 10.54
C TYR A 339 -2.01 -16.67 11.62
N GLN A 340 -2.54 -16.47 12.84
CA GLN A 340 -1.76 -15.89 13.96
C GLN A 340 -0.58 -16.75 14.44
N LYS A 341 -0.54 -18.04 14.08
CA LYS A 341 0.53 -18.96 14.48
C LYS A 341 1.65 -19.07 13.45
N VAL A 342 1.48 -18.48 12.27
CA VAL A 342 2.47 -18.49 11.19
C VAL A 342 3.75 -17.78 11.66
N LYS A 343 4.90 -18.33 11.29
CA LYS A 343 6.23 -17.79 11.60
C LYS A 343 7.11 -17.92 10.36
N ALA A 344 8.18 -17.12 10.33
CA ALA A 344 9.26 -17.32 9.36
C ALA A 344 9.95 -18.66 9.61
N ASP A 345 10.56 -19.20 8.56
CA ASP A 345 11.26 -20.50 8.58
C ASP A 345 12.53 -20.52 9.44
#